data_AF-A0A353T259-F1
#
_entry.id   AF-A0A353T259-F1
#
_cell.length_a   1.000
_cell.length_b   1.000
_cell.length_c   1.000
_cell.angle_alpha   90.00
_cell.angle_beta   90.00
_cell.angle_gamma   90.00
#
_symmetry.space_group_name_H-M   'P 1'
#
loop_
_entity.id
_entity.type
_entity.pdbx_description
1 polymer ?
#
loop_
_entity_poly.entity_id
_entity_poly.type
_entity_poly.pdbx_seq_one_letter_code
_entity_poly.pdbx_strand_id
1 'polypeptide(L)' 'MKSLVGTKTRENLLKSFAGESQARNRYVFYAAAAEDEGYMQIGRIFRETADNEEQHARRFFNFLVEGLKEELPTSVEI' A
#
# COMPACT_ATOMS: atom_id res chain seq x y z
N MET A 1 0.15 6.86 -20.87
CA MET A 1 1.41 6.25 -20.38
C MET A 1 1.90 5.22 -21.39
N LYS A 2 3.21 4.97 -21.51
CA LYS A 2 3.71 3.79 -22.26
C LYS A 2 3.38 2.51 -21.46
N SER A 3 3.29 1.37 -22.14
CA SER A 3 3.07 0.07 -21.47
C SER A 3 4.17 -0.20 -20.45
N LEU A 4 3.79 -0.74 -19.29
CA LEU A 4 4.70 -1.19 -18.24
C LEU A 4 4.99 -2.69 -18.30
N VAL A 5 4.39 -3.42 -19.24
CA VAL A 5 4.61 -4.87 -19.41
C VAL A 5 6.10 -5.15 -19.67
N GLY A 6 6.67 -6.07 -18.89
CA GLY A 6 8.09 -6.44 -18.96
C GLY A 6 9.08 -5.41 -18.40
N THR A 7 8.60 -4.34 -17.76
CA THR A 7 9.48 -3.30 -17.20
C THR A 7 9.77 -3.51 -15.71
N LYS A 8 10.94 -3.06 -15.25
CA LYS A 8 11.25 -2.97 -13.82
C LYS A 8 10.31 -2.05 -13.05
N THR A 9 9.76 -1.02 -13.71
CA THR A 9 8.77 -0.12 -13.10
C THR A 9 7.49 -0.87 -12.70
N ARG A 10 7.02 -1.83 -13.51
CA ARG A 10 5.89 -2.69 -13.13
C ARG A 10 6.18 -3.47 -11.85
N GLU A 11 7.32 -4.15 -11.80
CA GLU A 11 7.72 -4.93 -10.62
C GLU A 11 7.84 -4.05 -9.37
N ASN A 12 8.42 -2.86 -9.52
CA ASN A 12 8.57 -1.91 -8.41
C ASN A 12 7.22 -1.39 -7.92
N LEU A 13 6.31 -1.01 -8.82
CA LEU A 13 4.96 -0.57 -8.42
C LEU A 13 4.19 -1.68 -7.69
N LEU A 14 4.35 -2.93 -8.13
CA LEU A 14 3.71 -4.08 -7.49
C LEU A 14 4.29 -4.34 -6.09
N LYS A 15 5.61 -4.31 -5.95
CA LYS A 15 6.30 -4.43 -4.65
C LYS A 15 5.94 -3.29 -3.72
N SER A 16 5.89 -2.05 -4.22
CA SER A 16 5.45 -0.89 -3.45
C SER A 16 4.01 -1.05 -2.99
N PHE A 17 3.08 -1.42 -3.88
CA PHE A 17 1.69 -1.68 -3.50
C PHE A 17 1.56 -2.74 -2.39
N ALA A 18 2.29 -3.85 -2.51
CA ALA A 18 2.32 -4.88 -1.48
C ALA A 18 2.92 -4.36 -0.16
N GLY A 19 4.02 -3.61 -0.23
CA GLY A 19 4.68 -2.99 0.92
C GLY A 19 3.77 -2.04 1.69
N GLU A 20 3.11 -1.11 0.98
CA GLU A 20 2.18 -0.16 1.60
C GLU A 20 0.93 -0.84 2.17
N SER A 21 0.42 -1.87 1.49
CA SER A 21 -0.71 -2.67 2.01
C SER A 21 -0.35 -3.38 3.32
N GLN A 22 0.87 -3.92 3.42
CA GLN A 22 1.37 -4.50 4.66
C GLN A 22 1.64 -3.43 5.73
N ALA A 23 2.18 -2.27 5.36
CA ALA A 23 2.43 -1.15 6.26
C ALA A 23 1.15 -0.64 6.91
N ARG A 24 0.09 -0.41 6.11
CA ARG A 24 -1.25 -0.07 6.59
C ARG A 24 -1.73 -1.01 7.69
N ASN A 25 -1.66 -2.32 7.44
CA ASN A 25 -2.11 -3.32 8.43
C ASN A 25 -1.26 -3.29 9.71
N ARG A 26 0.07 -3.16 9.60
CA ARG A 26 0.94 -3.02 10.78
C ARG A 26 0.59 -1.77 11.59
N TYR A 27 0.37 -0.62 10.94
CA TYR A 27 0.00 0.61 11.62
C TYR A 27 -1.39 0.53 12.28
N VAL A 28 -2.34 -0.18 11.69
CA VAL A 28 -3.62 -0.50 12.36
C VAL A 28 -3.39 -1.31 13.64
N PHE A 29 -2.49 -2.30 13.63
CA PHE A 29 -2.17 -3.09 14.83
C PHE A 29 -1.45 -2.26 15.89
N TYR A 30 -0.51 -1.40 15.48
CA TYR A 30 0.20 -0.52 16.40
C TYR A 30 -0.71 0.55 17.00
N ALA A 31 -1.68 1.04 16.23
CA ALA A 31 -2.70 1.95 16.75
C ALA A 31 -3.49 1.29 17.88
N ALA A 32 -3.96 0.05 17.68
CA ALA A 32 -4.69 -0.69 18.70
C ALA A 32 -3.85 -0.92 19.97
N ALA A 33 -2.59 -1.34 19.81
CA ALA A 33 -1.68 -1.51 20.95
C ALA A 33 -1.45 -0.19 21.71
N ALA A 34 -1.25 0.93 21.00
CA ALA A 34 -1.07 2.24 21.63
C ALA A 34 -2.33 2.72 22.35
N GLU A 35 -3.53 2.44 21.80
CA GLU A 35 -4.81 2.74 22.42
C GLU A 35 -5.02 1.92 23.72
N ASP A 36 -4.68 0.62 23.69
CA ASP A 36 -4.77 -0.28 24.85
C ASP A 36 -3.81 0.13 26.00
N GLU A 37 -2.64 0.67 25.66
CA GLU A 37 -1.67 1.19 26.64
C GLU A 37 -2.00 2.62 27.13
N GLY A 38 -3.09 3.22 26.63
CA GLY A 38 -3.55 4.56 27.02
C GLY A 38 -2.89 5.72 26.26
N TYR A 39 -2.05 5.43 25.26
CA TYR A 39 -1.40 6.42 24.40
C TYR A 39 -2.31 6.88 23.25
N MET A 40 -3.47 7.47 23.59
CA MET A 40 -4.52 7.80 22.62
C MET A 40 -4.06 8.70 21.46
N GLN A 41 -3.16 9.66 21.70
CA GLN A 41 -2.64 10.52 20.64
C GLN A 41 -1.75 9.74 19.66
N ILE A 42 -0.91 8.84 20.19
CA ILE A 42 -0.04 7.99 19.37
C ILE A 42 -0.88 7.01 18.55
N GLY A 43 -1.91 6.42 19.16
CA GLY A 43 -2.88 5.58 18.46
C GLY A 43 -3.50 6.28 17.25
N ARG A 44 -3.97 7.53 17.43
CA ARG A 44 -4.51 8.36 16.34
C ARG A 44 -3.48 8.64 15.24
N ILE A 45 -2.23 8.93 15.60
CA ILE A 45 -1.15 9.13 14.61
C ILE A 45 -0.90 7.86 13.81
N PHE A 46 -0.94 6.68 14.43
CA PHE A 46 -0.82 5.41 13.70
C PHE A 46 -2.02 5.17 12.77
N ARG A 47 -3.25 5.51 13.19
CA ARG A 47 -4.43 5.44 12.31
C ARG A 47 -4.29 6.36 11.11
N GLU A 48 -3.92 7.62 11.33
CA GLU A 48 -3.68 8.58 10.25
C GLU A 48 -2.57 8.10 9.31
N THR A 49 -1.49 7.55 9.85
CA THR A 49 -0.42 6.97 9.03
C THR A 49 -0.93 5.79 8.21
N ALA A 50 -1.75 4.90 8.79
CA ALA A 50 -2.36 3.80 8.05
C ALA A 50 -3.25 4.29 6.87
N ASP A 51 -4.00 5.36 7.09
CA ASP A 51 -4.83 5.99 6.04
C ASP A 51 -3.96 6.60 4.93
N ASN A 52 -2.82 7.20 5.29
CA ASN A 52 -1.85 7.68 4.30
C ASN A 52 -1.27 6.54 3.47
N GLU A 53 -0.89 5.42 4.09
CA GLU A 53 -0.41 4.25 3.34
C GLU A 53 -1.48 3.63 2.43
N GLU A 54 -2.76 3.72 2.81
CA GLU A 54 -3.85 3.38 1.90
C GLU A 54 -3.84 4.28 0.65
N GLN A 55 -3.64 5.59 0.80
CA GLN A 55 -3.56 6.50 -0.33
C GLN A 55 -2.32 6.23 -1.21
N HIS A 56 -1.17 5.92 -0.60
CA HIS A 56 0.02 5.50 -1.33
C HIS A 56 -0.23 4.22 -2.12
N ALA A 57 -0.75 3.17 -1.47
CA ALA A 57 -1.09 1.90 -2.10
C ALA A 57 -2.08 2.10 -3.27
N ARG A 58 -3.15 2.87 -3.06
CA ARG A 58 -4.15 3.19 -4.09
C ARG A 58 -3.51 3.87 -5.29
N ARG A 59 -2.59 4.82 -5.06
CA ARG A 59 -1.91 5.53 -6.14
C ARG A 59 -0.97 4.60 -6.93
N PHE A 60 -0.20 3.75 -6.26
CA PHE A 60 0.66 2.77 -6.93
C PHE A 60 -0.13 1.73 -7.71
N PHE A 61 -1.25 1.26 -7.15
CA PHE A 61 -2.16 0.36 -7.82
C PHE A 61 -2.76 0.98 -9.08
N ASN A 62 -3.20 2.24 -9.01
CA ASN A 62 -3.74 2.95 -10.18
C ASN A 62 -2.69 3.07 -11.29
N PHE A 63 -1.44 3.46 -10.98
CA PHE A 63 -0.37 3.51 -11.98
C PHE A 63 -0.06 2.13 -12.57
N LEU A 64 -0.12 1.08 -11.76
CA LEU A 64 0.07 -0.29 -12.23
C LEU A 64 -1.04 -0.67 -13.23
N VAL A 65 -2.31 -0.46 -12.88
CA VAL A 65 -3.47 -0.77 -13.74
C VAL A 65 -3.42 0.04 -15.04
N GLU A 66 -3.19 1.35 -14.96
CA GLU A 66 -3.07 2.21 -16.15
C GLU A 66 -1.91 1.77 -17.07
N GLY A 67 -0.80 1.32 -16.48
CA GLY A 67 0.37 0.83 -17.19
C GLY A 67 0.21 -0.56 -17.80
N LEU A 68 -0.74 -1.36 -17.30
CA LEU A 68 -1.03 -2.72 -17.76
C LEU A 68 -2.19 -2.80 -18.76
N LYS A 69 -3.01 -1.74 -18.88
CA LYS A 69 -4.17 -1.71 -19.78
C LYS A 69 -5.13 -2.90 -19.52
N GLU A 70 -5.39 -3.74 -20.52
CA GLU A 70 -6.34 -4.87 -20.45
C GLU A 70 -5.73 -6.15 -19.84
N GLU A 71 -4.42 -6.19 -19.58
CA GLU A 71 -3.74 -7.33 -18.96
C GLU A 71 -3.66 -7.14 -17.44
N LEU A 72 -4.78 -7.28 -16.75
CA LEU A 72 -4.78 -7.28 -15.28
C LEU A 72 -4.05 -8.53 -14.76
N PRO A 73 -3.00 -8.38 -13.93
CA PRO A 73 -2.28 -9.51 -13.38
C PRO A 73 -3.16 -10.15 -12.31
N THR A 74 -3.60 -11.39 -12.55
CA THR A 74 -4.43 -12.17 -11.61
C THR A 74 -3.64 -12.83 -10.48
N SER A 75 -2.30 -12.75 -10.55
CA SER A 75 -1.39 -13.32 -9.56
C SER A 75 -0.18 -12.43 -9.34
N VAL A 76 0.26 -12.34 -8.09
CA VAL A 76 1.41 -11.56 -7.65
C VAL A 76 2.31 -12.50 -6.87
N GLU A 77 3.50 -12.81 -7.39
CA GLU A 77 4.54 -13.46 -6.62
C GLU A 77 5.25 -12.38 -5.79
N ILE A 78 5.06 -12.44 -4.46
CA ILE A 78 5.65 -11.52 -3.48
C ILE A 78 6.95 -12.14 -2.96
#